data_AF-E4MZ56-F1
#
_entry.id   AF-E4MZ56-F1
#
_cell.length_a   1.000
_cell.length_b   1.000
_cell.length_c   1.000
_cell.angle_alpha   90.00
_cell.angle_beta   90.00
_cell.angle_gamma   90.00
#
_symmetry.space_group_name_H-M   'P 1'
#
loop_
_entity.id
_entity.type
_entity.pdbx_description
1 polymer ?
#
loop_
_entity_poly.entity_id
_entity_poly.type
_entity_poly.pdbx_seq_one_letter_code
_entity_poly.pdbx_strand_id
1 'polypeptide(L)'
;MSLELPPEGEPVGFRPSDLPHHATDPGVEAFFRYALSHEFVRDLPEYRADTRRVGPVFGRHLREAFEYLLRERPCDVIDWSRLTRVAFEDEARLYDYLRGVFDHLFGDRPEPPVPPDPEAPPPDWVDLLWS
;
A
#
# COMPACT_ATOMS: atom_id res chain seq x y z
N MET A 1 -40.01 -21.35 -9.86
CA MET A 1 -38.61 -21.60 -9.48
C MET A 1 -37.96 -20.23 -9.38
N SER A 2 -37.96 -19.65 -8.18
CA SER A 2 -37.34 -18.34 -7.95
C SER A 2 -35.86 -18.57 -7.77
N LEU A 3 -35.05 -18.00 -8.67
CA LEU A 3 -33.62 -17.82 -8.42
C LEU A 3 -33.52 -16.73 -7.36
N GLU A 4 -33.23 -17.12 -6.12
CA GLU A 4 -32.76 -16.15 -5.12
C GLU A 4 -31.38 -15.67 -5.58
N LEU A 5 -31.34 -14.47 -6.16
CA LEU A 5 -30.10 -13.76 -6.39
C LEU A 5 -29.47 -13.50 -5.00
N PRO A 6 -28.16 -13.72 -4.81
CA PRO A 6 -27.51 -13.32 -3.58
C PRO A 6 -27.73 -11.81 -3.38
N PRO A 7 -27.85 -11.33 -2.12
CA PRO A 7 -27.96 -9.89 -1.89
C PRO A 7 -26.78 -9.20 -2.59
N GLU A 8 -27.06 -8.13 -3.30
CA GLU A 8 -26.07 -7.25 -3.90
C GLU A 8 -25.17 -6.68 -2.80
N GLY A 9 -24.19 -7.46 -2.36
CA GLY A 9 -22.98 -6.93 -1.78
C GLY A 9 -22.22 -6.35 -2.95
N GLU A 10 -22.10 -5.02 -2.99
CA GLU A 10 -21.08 -4.35 -3.79
C GLU A 10 -19.78 -5.16 -3.73
N PRO A 11 -18.97 -5.27 -4.80
CA PRO A 11 -17.61 -5.75 -4.63
C PRO A 11 -16.98 -4.84 -3.59
N VAL A 12 -16.79 -5.34 -2.37
CA VAL A 12 -16.26 -4.55 -1.27
C VAL A 12 -14.78 -4.40 -1.60
N GLY A 13 -14.46 -3.37 -2.39
CA GLY A 13 -13.09 -2.99 -2.70
C GLY A 13 -12.31 -2.81 -1.42
N PHE A 14 -11.00 -3.03 -1.49
CA PHE A 14 -10.14 -2.96 -0.34
C PHE A 14 -10.29 -1.62 0.38
N ARG A 15 -10.50 -1.67 1.70
CA ARG A 15 -10.55 -0.46 2.52
C ARG A 15 -9.23 -0.34 3.27
N PRO A 16 -8.69 0.88 3.43
CA PRO A 16 -7.48 1.07 4.24
C PRO A 16 -7.64 0.52 5.67
N SER A 17 -8.86 0.53 6.23
CA SER A 17 -9.19 -0.05 7.53
C SER A 17 -9.02 -1.58 7.62
N ASP A 18 -8.94 -2.27 6.48
CA ASP A 18 -8.74 -3.72 6.42
C ASP A 18 -7.26 -4.08 6.64
N LEU A 19 -6.34 -3.10 6.53
CA LEU A 19 -4.95 -3.28 6.92
C LEU A 19 -4.82 -3.46 8.44
N PRO A 20 -4.07 -4.48 8.90
CA PRO A 20 -3.73 -4.62 10.31
C PRO A 20 -3.20 -3.32 10.88
N HIS A 21 -3.75 -2.93 12.04
CA HIS A 21 -3.38 -1.73 12.81
C HIS A 21 -3.65 -0.38 12.15
N HIS A 22 -4.03 -0.32 10.87
CA HIS A 22 -4.26 0.97 10.20
C HIS A 22 -5.34 1.80 10.90
N ALA A 23 -6.41 1.20 11.41
CA ALA A 23 -7.46 1.92 12.12
C ALA A 23 -7.10 2.29 13.58
N THR A 24 -6.10 1.63 14.17
CA THR A 24 -5.81 1.70 15.62
C THR A 24 -4.44 2.30 15.95
N ASP A 25 -3.54 2.37 14.97
CA ASP A 25 -2.20 2.94 15.09
C ASP A 25 -2.04 4.11 14.11
N PRO A 26 -2.07 5.36 14.60
CA PRO A 26 -1.91 6.56 13.76
C PRO A 26 -0.60 6.61 12.98
N GLY A 27 0.46 5.94 13.47
CA GLY A 27 1.73 5.86 12.74
C GLY A 27 1.63 4.99 11.50
N VAL A 28 0.91 3.86 11.59
CA VAL A 28 0.66 2.97 10.44
C VAL A 28 -0.24 3.67 9.41
N GLU A 29 -1.28 4.34 9.86
CA GLU A 29 -2.16 5.12 8.99
C GLU A 29 -1.41 6.22 8.24
N ALA A 30 -0.61 7.02 8.95
CA ALA A 30 0.18 8.09 8.36
C ALA A 30 1.22 7.55 7.37
N PHE A 31 1.82 6.38 7.67
CA PHE A 31 2.77 5.76 6.77
C PHE A 31 2.14 5.42 5.41
N PHE A 32 1.00 4.72 5.40
CA PHE A 32 0.34 4.34 4.14
C PHE A 32 -0.25 5.53 3.40
N ARG A 33 -0.76 6.54 4.11
CA ARG A 33 -1.31 7.74 3.47
C ARG A 33 -0.25 8.65 2.87
N TYR A 34 0.87 8.84 3.56
CA TYR A 34 1.85 9.88 3.21
C TYR A 34 3.17 9.31 2.71
N ALA A 35 3.81 8.43 3.50
CA ALA A 35 5.19 8.00 3.26
C ALA A 35 5.40 7.23 1.94
N LEU A 36 4.33 6.63 1.41
CA LEU A 36 4.38 5.88 0.14
C LEU A 36 3.92 6.69 -1.08
N SER A 37 3.50 7.93 -0.90
CA SER A 37 3.22 8.82 -2.03
C SER A 37 4.51 9.25 -2.73
N HIS A 38 4.43 9.65 -4.00
CA HIS A 38 5.59 10.14 -4.77
C HIS A 38 6.33 11.30 -4.06
N GLU A 39 5.62 12.10 -3.26
CA GLU A 39 6.19 13.26 -2.55
C GLU A 39 7.13 12.86 -1.41
N PHE A 40 6.82 11.76 -0.71
CA PHE A 40 7.51 11.37 0.53
C PHE A 40 8.23 10.01 0.45
N VAL A 41 8.08 9.27 -0.64
CA VAL A 41 8.78 7.99 -0.86
C VAL A 41 10.31 8.09 -0.75
N ARG A 42 10.87 9.27 -1.07
CA ARG A 42 12.29 9.59 -0.93
C ARG A 42 12.76 9.57 0.54
N ASP A 43 11.84 9.71 1.49
CA ASP A 43 12.11 9.75 2.93
C ASP A 43 12.00 8.34 3.56
N LEU A 44 11.70 7.30 2.78
CA LEU A 44 11.69 5.90 3.26
C LEU A 44 12.95 5.46 4.05
N PRO A 45 14.18 5.92 3.70
CA PRO A 45 15.36 5.63 4.51
C PRO A 45 15.27 6.16 5.95
N GLU A 46 14.58 7.28 6.18
CA GLU A 46 14.34 7.84 7.52
C GLU A 46 13.36 6.97 8.31
N TYR A 47 12.31 6.47 7.66
CA TYR A 47 11.38 5.50 8.24
C TYR A 47 12.05 4.17 8.63
N ARG A 48 13.08 3.73 7.89
CA ARG A 48 13.87 2.55 8.27
C ARG A 48 14.58 2.77 9.62
N ALA A 49 15.10 3.98 9.86
CA ALA A 49 15.68 4.31 11.16
C ALA A 49 14.61 4.42 12.24
N ASP A 50 13.44 4.98 11.91
CA ASP A 50 12.36 5.20 12.86
C ASP A 50 11.60 3.93 13.26
N THR A 51 11.44 2.94 12.39
CA THR A 51 10.93 1.60 12.80
C THR A 51 11.81 0.94 13.86
N ARG A 52 13.10 1.30 13.91
CA ARG A 52 14.05 0.87 14.94
C ARG A 52 14.08 1.79 16.17
N ARG A 53 13.74 3.08 16.01
CA ARG A 53 13.95 4.15 17.01
C ARG A 53 12.68 4.66 17.71
N VAL A 54 11.57 4.83 16.97
CA VAL A 54 10.30 5.43 17.45
C VAL A 54 9.51 4.47 18.33
N GLY A 55 9.76 3.17 18.22
CA GLY A 55 9.38 2.19 19.22
C GLY A 55 9.09 0.82 18.63
N PRO A 56 9.38 -0.27 19.36
CA PRO A 56 9.18 -1.65 18.87
C PRO A 56 7.73 -1.98 18.51
N VAL A 57 6.76 -1.18 18.97
CA VAL A 57 5.33 -1.36 18.67
C VAL A 57 5.00 -0.89 17.25
N PHE A 58 5.37 0.34 16.87
CA PHE A 58 5.13 0.86 15.52
C PHE A 58 5.81 0.00 14.46
N GLY A 59 7.10 -0.33 14.66
CA GLY A 59 7.84 -1.20 13.75
C GLY A 59 7.21 -2.58 13.59
N ARG A 60 6.68 -3.16 14.68
CA ARG A 60 5.94 -4.44 14.63
C ARG A 60 4.61 -4.30 13.87
N HIS A 61 3.80 -3.29 14.18
CA HIS A 61 2.51 -3.09 13.52
C HIS A 61 2.67 -2.83 12.02
N LEU A 62 3.64 -2.01 11.63
CA LEU A 62 3.94 -1.76 10.23
C LEU A 62 4.41 -3.03 9.51
N ARG A 63 5.22 -3.86 10.18
CA ARG A 63 5.64 -5.16 9.66
C ARG A 63 4.46 -6.08 9.41
N GLU A 64 3.56 -6.22 10.39
CA GLU A 64 2.36 -7.06 10.30
C GLU A 64 1.42 -6.61 9.17
N ALA A 65 1.28 -5.30 8.96
CA ALA A 65 0.49 -4.75 7.85
C ALA A 65 1.08 -5.12 6.48
N PHE A 66 2.40 -5.01 6.30
CA PHE A 66 3.05 -5.42 5.05
C PHE A 66 3.01 -6.94 4.83
N GLU A 67 3.23 -7.74 5.88
CA GLU A 67 3.13 -9.21 5.80
C GLU A 67 1.72 -9.65 5.38
N TYR A 68 0.68 -8.96 5.85
CA TYR A 68 -0.70 -9.17 5.39
C TYR A 68 -0.88 -8.81 3.91
N LEU A 69 -0.46 -7.60 3.48
CA LEU A 69 -0.54 -7.18 2.08
C LEU A 69 0.15 -8.18 1.14
N LEU A 70 1.37 -8.59 1.47
CA LEU A 70 2.18 -9.46 0.63
C LEU A 70 1.66 -10.91 0.58
N ARG A 71 0.98 -11.38 1.63
CA ARG A 71 0.44 -12.74 1.72
C ARG A 71 -0.94 -12.84 1.08
N GLU A 72 -1.86 -11.96 1.47
CA GLU A 72 -3.27 -12.05 1.07
C GLU A 72 -3.55 -11.35 -0.25
N ARG A 73 -2.64 -10.45 -0.67
CA ARG A 73 -2.77 -9.61 -1.85
C ARG A 73 -4.18 -9.00 -2.02
N PRO A 74 -4.71 -8.30 -0.99
CA PRO A 74 -6.10 -7.87 -0.98
C PRO A 74 -6.36 -6.59 -1.78
N CYS A 75 -5.32 -5.91 -2.26
CA CYS A 75 -5.37 -4.54 -2.79
C CYS A 75 -4.95 -4.55 -4.25
N ASP A 76 -5.85 -4.14 -5.14
CA ASP A 76 -5.53 -3.98 -6.56
C ASP A 76 -4.84 -2.62 -6.84
N VAL A 77 -4.51 -2.37 -8.11
CA VAL A 77 -3.86 -1.12 -8.53
C VAL A 77 -4.74 0.13 -8.36
N ILE A 78 -6.07 -0.03 -8.42
CA ILE A 78 -7.04 1.06 -8.25
C ILE A 78 -7.12 1.46 -6.78
N ASP A 79 -7.29 0.47 -5.90
CA ASP A 79 -7.36 0.65 -4.46
C ASP A 79 -6.05 1.25 -3.93
N TRP A 80 -4.91 0.78 -4.43
CA TRP A 80 -3.60 1.33 -4.09
C TRP A 80 -3.45 2.79 -4.50
N SER A 81 -3.88 3.14 -5.71
CA SER A 81 -3.80 4.51 -6.22
C SER A 81 -4.70 5.46 -5.46
N ARG A 82 -5.89 5.01 -5.04
CA ARG A 82 -6.77 5.78 -4.16
C ARG A 82 -6.12 6.05 -2.80
N LEU A 83 -5.42 5.06 -2.25
CA LEU A 83 -4.76 5.16 -0.95
C LEU A 83 -3.52 6.07 -0.99
N THR A 84 -2.65 5.91 -1.99
CA THR A 84 -1.28 6.47 -1.99
C THR A 84 -1.02 7.52 -3.05
N ARG A 85 -1.94 7.68 -4.02
CA ARG A 85 -1.76 8.46 -5.25
C ARG A 85 -0.67 7.94 -6.20
N VAL A 86 -0.16 6.73 -5.96
CA VAL A 86 0.79 6.04 -6.85
C VAL A 86 0.01 5.07 -7.74
N ALA A 87 0.16 5.18 -9.06
CA ALA A 87 -0.48 4.26 -10.01
C ALA A 87 0.52 3.23 -10.55
N PHE A 88 0.12 1.96 -10.61
CA PHE A 88 0.90 0.88 -11.21
C PHE A 88 0.20 0.32 -12.44
N GLU A 89 0.98 -0.12 -13.43
CA GLU A 89 0.45 -0.73 -14.66
C GLU A 89 -0.37 -1.99 -14.35
N ASP A 90 0.13 -2.83 -13.44
CA ASP A 90 -0.48 -4.09 -13.04
C ASP A 90 -0.15 -4.46 -11.57
N GLU A 91 -0.87 -5.45 -11.05
CA GLU A 91 -0.68 -5.93 -9.68
C GLU A 91 0.70 -6.57 -9.46
N ALA A 92 1.33 -7.18 -10.47
CA ALA A 92 2.66 -7.76 -10.29
C ALA A 92 3.67 -6.67 -9.97
N ARG A 93 3.64 -5.55 -10.69
CA ARG A 93 4.47 -4.37 -10.44
C ARG A 93 4.20 -3.75 -9.06
N LEU A 94 2.93 -3.64 -8.68
CA LEU A 94 2.56 -3.17 -7.34
C LEU A 94 3.18 -4.05 -6.25
N TYR A 95 2.97 -5.36 -6.32
CA TYR A 95 3.42 -6.26 -5.26
C TYR A 95 4.95 -6.47 -5.25
N ASP A 96 5.62 -6.34 -6.39
CA ASP A 96 7.09 -6.27 -6.45
C ASP A 96 7.62 -5.01 -5.75
N TYR A 97 6.96 -3.86 -5.96
CA TYR A 97 7.27 -2.63 -5.25
C TYR A 97 7.04 -2.77 -3.74
N LEU A 98 5.89 -3.30 -3.31
CA LEU A 98 5.59 -3.52 -1.88
C LEU A 98 6.60 -4.46 -1.23
N ARG A 99 7.02 -5.51 -1.93
CA ARG A 99 8.09 -6.41 -1.45
C ARG A 99 9.40 -5.64 -1.29
N GLY A 100 9.75 -4.82 -2.27
CA GLY A 100 10.94 -3.97 -2.20
C GLY A 100 10.93 -3.01 -1.00
N VAL A 101 9.77 -2.41 -0.68
CA VAL A 101 9.63 -1.52 0.49
C VAL A 101 9.81 -2.33 1.77
N PHE A 102 9.16 -3.48 1.88
CA PHE A 102 9.29 -4.37 3.03
C PHE A 102 10.75 -4.79 3.26
N ASP A 103 11.44 -5.23 2.22
CA ASP A 103 12.84 -5.66 2.29
C ASP A 103 13.78 -4.50 2.64
N HIS A 104 13.44 -3.27 2.24
CA HIS A 104 14.19 -2.07 2.63
C HIS A 104 14.00 -1.74 4.11
N LEU A 105 12.77 -1.73 4.59
CA LEU A 105 12.46 -1.37 5.97
C LEU A 105 12.93 -2.44 6.98
N PHE A 106 12.67 -3.71 6.68
CA PHE A 106 12.82 -4.81 7.64
C PHE A 106 13.86 -5.87 7.24
N GLY A 107 14.34 -5.84 6.01
CA GLY A 107 15.35 -6.77 5.49
C GLY A 107 16.69 -6.09 5.21
N ASP A 108 17.41 -6.70 4.28
CA ASP A 108 18.79 -6.33 3.94
C ASP A 108 18.90 -5.38 2.74
N ARG A 109 17.78 -5.02 2.10
CA ARG A 109 17.82 -4.15 0.92
C ARG A 109 18.31 -2.75 1.32
N PRO A 110 19.44 -2.27 0.77
CA PRO A 110 20.04 -1.02 1.21
C PRO A 110 19.25 0.21 0.71
N GLU A 111 18.76 0.16 -0.52
CA GLU A 111 18.08 1.27 -1.19
C GLU A 111 16.57 1.01 -1.30
N PRO A 112 15.71 2.03 -1.13
CA PRO A 112 14.27 1.86 -1.33
C PRO A 112 13.96 1.50 -2.79
N PRO A 113 12.85 0.79 -3.06
CA PRO A 113 12.39 0.63 -4.43
C PRO A 113 11.95 1.98 -5.00
N VAL A 114 12.18 2.18 -6.29
CA VAL A 114 11.73 3.37 -7.00
C VAL A 114 10.26 3.15 -7.37
N PRO A 115 9.35 4.06 -7.00
CA PRO A 115 7.97 3.99 -7.50
C PRO A 115 7.93 4.27 -9.01
N PRO A 116 6.80 4.03 -9.68
CA PRO A 116 6.57 4.46 -11.06
C PRO A 116 6.86 5.95 -11.24
N ASP A 117 7.21 6.35 -12.46
CA ASP A 117 7.42 7.75 -12.80
C ASP A 117 6.07 8.49 -12.82
N PRO A 118 5.88 9.57 -12.02
CA PRO A 118 4.64 10.33 -12.03
C PRO A 118 4.40 11.09 -13.35
N GLU A 119 5.44 11.34 -14.15
CA GLU A 119 5.33 12.01 -15.45
C GLU A 119 5.07 11.03 -16.61
N ALA A 120 5.14 9.72 -16.35
CA ALA A 120 4.74 8.72 -17.34
C ALA A 120 3.24 8.87 -17.67
N PRO A 121 2.83 8.57 -18.91
CA PRO A 121 1.40 8.52 -19.23
C PRO A 121 0.71 7.57 -18.24
N PRO A 122 -0.36 8.01 -17.59
CA PRO A 122 -1.02 7.19 -16.59
C PRO A 122 -1.60 5.94 -17.27
N PRO A 123 -1.73 4.84 -16.54
CA PRO A 123 -2.47 3.69 -17.02
C PRO A 123 -3.87 4.09 -17.49
N ASP A 124 -4.37 3.40 -18.49
CA ASP A 124 -5.68 3.57 -19.12
C ASP A 124 -6.86 3.50 -18.14
N TRP A 125 -6.70 2.81 -16.99
CA TRP A 125 -7.71 2.77 -15.93
C TRP A 125 -7.74 4.03 -15.05
N VAL A 126 -6.69 4.87 -15.05
CA VAL A 126 -6.64 6.10 -14.23
C VAL A 126 -7.61 7.15 -14.76
N ASP A 127 -7.77 7.26 -16.08
CA ASP A 127 -8.74 8.18 -16.69
C ASP A 127 -10.18 7.85 -16.25
N LEU A 128 -10.46 6.56 -15.96
CA LEU A 128 -11.76 6.09 -15.48
C LEU A 128 -12.01 6.39 -14.00
N LEU A 129 -10.98 6.71 -13.21
CA LEU A 129 -11.11 7.05 -11.79
C LEU A 129 -11.49 8.51 -11.55
N TRP A 130 -11.22 9.39 -12.52
CA TRP A 130 -11.43 10.84 -12.42
C TRP A 130 -12.46 11.38 -13.42
N SER A 131 -13.15 10.49 -14.15
CA SER A 131 -14.30 10.80 -15.01
C SER A 131 -15.61 10.78 -14.23
#